data_AF-A0A6B0SLW5-F1
#
_entry.id   AF-A0A6B0SLW5-F1
#
_cell.length_a   1.000
_cell.length_b   1.000
_cell.length_c   1.000
_cell.angle_alpha   90.00
_cell.angle_beta   90.00
_cell.angle_gamma   90.00
#
_symmetry.space_group_name_H-M   'P 1'
#
loop_
_entity.id
_entity.type
_entity.pdbx_description
1 polymer ?
#
loop_
_entity_poly.entity_id
_entity_poly.type
_entity_poly.pdbx_seq_one_letter_code
_entity_poly.pdbx_strand_id
1 'polypeptide(L)'
;MDIWTVALLVLLAYWVGVSWAKARDLLPSFVSSTGPIVTLHTKRGKRLLDKLSKPKRLWRAWGNFGLGIALVVAAGTLFVLVTSAIGTLANPPQPSAVNQPRNALVIPGVSDFMPLSVAPEIVGGLFIGMVVHEFGHGLMCRVEGITVESMGVALLAVLPIGAFVEPNEESQKRADRGARARMFAAGVTNNFVVVVIAFALLFGPVAGAVGRRQR
;
A
#
# COMPACT_ATOMS: atom_id res chain seq x y z
N MET A 1 2.15 -34.49 -5.81
CA MET A 1 2.70 -33.47 -4.88
C MET A 1 1.60 -32.46 -4.63
N ASP A 2 1.42 -32.04 -3.39
CA ASP A 2 0.45 -31.01 -3.05
C ASP A 2 0.82 -29.67 -3.72
N ILE A 3 -0.18 -28.87 -4.10
CA ILE A 3 0.02 -27.62 -4.85
C ILE A 3 0.90 -26.64 -4.09
N TRP A 4 0.79 -26.62 -2.77
CA TRP A 4 1.62 -25.79 -1.89
C TRP A 4 3.07 -26.25 -1.89
N THR A 5 3.31 -27.56 -1.96
CA THR A 5 4.68 -28.10 -2.07
C THR A 5 5.32 -27.70 -3.40
N VAL A 6 4.56 -27.77 -4.49
CA VAL A 6 5.04 -27.33 -5.82
C VAL A 6 5.34 -25.83 -5.81
N ALA A 7 4.44 -25.01 -5.26
CA ALA A 7 4.64 -23.56 -5.16
C ALA A 7 5.89 -23.20 -4.33
N LEU A 8 6.11 -23.88 -3.20
CA LEU A 8 7.30 -23.69 -2.37
C LEU A 8 8.58 -24.07 -3.10
N LEU A 9 8.60 -25.18 -3.83
CA LEU A 9 9.77 -25.60 -4.61
C LEU A 9 10.07 -24.63 -5.74
N VAL A 10 9.05 -24.13 -6.43
CA VAL A 10 9.20 -23.09 -7.48
C VAL A 10 9.77 -21.81 -6.88
N LEU A 11 9.25 -21.37 -5.74
CA LEU A 11 9.73 -20.17 -5.04
C LEU A 11 11.18 -20.33 -4.59
N LEU A 12 11.54 -21.52 -4.07
CA LEU A 12 12.90 -21.83 -3.64
C LEU A 12 13.87 -21.89 -4.83
N ALA A 13 13.48 -22.54 -5.94
CA ALA A 13 14.27 -22.57 -7.16
C ALA A 13 14.50 -21.16 -7.73
N TYR A 14 13.45 -20.33 -7.75
CA TYR A 14 13.55 -18.92 -8.12
C TYR A 14 14.51 -18.16 -7.21
N TRP A 15 14.38 -18.32 -5.88
CA TRP A 15 15.24 -17.63 -4.93
C TRP A 15 16.71 -18.02 -5.07
N VAL A 16 16.99 -19.32 -5.25
CA VAL A 16 18.34 -19.82 -5.55
C VAL A 16 18.86 -19.20 -6.85
N GLY A 17 18.05 -19.16 -7.90
CA GLY A 17 18.41 -18.54 -9.17
C GLY A 17 18.76 -17.05 -9.06
N VAL A 18 17.93 -16.27 -8.36
CA VAL A 18 18.18 -14.84 -8.12
C VAL A 18 19.42 -14.63 -7.25
N SER A 19 19.60 -15.43 -6.20
CA SER A 19 20.75 -15.33 -5.31
C SER A 19 22.05 -15.67 -6.04
N TRP A 20 22.02 -16.69 -6.89
CA TRP A 20 23.14 -17.06 -7.76
C TRP A 20 23.47 -15.98 -8.79
N ALA A 21 22.46 -15.37 -9.42
CA ALA A 21 22.64 -14.28 -10.37
C ALA A 21 23.25 -13.04 -9.67
N LYS A 22 22.78 -12.70 -8.47
CA LYS A 22 23.36 -11.64 -7.63
C LYS A 22 24.80 -11.93 -7.26
N ALA A 23 25.12 -13.17 -6.85
CA ALA A 23 26.48 -13.57 -6.47
C ALA A 23 27.47 -13.51 -7.64
N ARG A 24 27.00 -13.45 -8.88
CA ARG A 24 27.81 -13.33 -10.10
C ARG A 24 27.75 -11.94 -10.72
N ASP A 25 27.18 -10.94 -10.03
CA ASP A 25 26.98 -9.58 -10.53
C ASP A 25 26.27 -9.53 -11.91
N LEU A 26 25.40 -10.50 -12.17
CA LEU A 26 24.61 -10.57 -13.41
C LEU A 26 23.36 -9.68 -13.35
N LEU A 27 23.02 -9.16 -12.17
CA LEU A 27 21.88 -8.27 -12.01
C LEU A 27 22.21 -6.85 -12.50
N PRO A 28 21.35 -6.26 -13.35
CA PRO A 28 21.53 -4.87 -13.77
C PRO A 28 21.54 -3.89 -12.59
N SER A 29 22.16 -2.73 -12.73
CA SER A 29 22.26 -1.71 -11.67
C SER A 29 20.92 -1.14 -11.15
N PHE A 30 19.83 -1.35 -11.89
CA PHE A 30 18.49 -0.98 -11.47
C PHE A 30 17.75 -2.10 -10.72
N VAL A 31 18.35 -3.29 -10.60
CA VAL A 31 17.79 -4.46 -9.93
C VAL A 31 18.59 -4.74 -8.67
N SER A 32 17.93 -4.73 -7.53
CA SER A 32 18.49 -5.18 -6.26
C SER A 32 17.64 -6.34 -5.73
N SER A 33 18.21 -7.18 -4.88
CA SER A 33 17.45 -8.26 -4.24
C SER A 33 17.87 -8.46 -2.79
N THR A 34 16.87 -8.72 -1.95
CA THR A 34 17.01 -9.06 -0.53
C THR A 34 16.19 -10.31 -0.29
N GLY A 35 16.87 -11.45 -0.19
CA GLY A 35 16.21 -12.76 -0.16
C GLY A 35 15.45 -13.02 -1.47
N PRO A 36 14.20 -13.54 -1.43
CA PRO A 36 13.39 -13.79 -2.62
C PRO A 36 12.78 -12.51 -3.22
N ILE A 37 12.86 -11.37 -2.51
CA ILE A 37 12.28 -10.11 -2.97
C ILE A 37 13.27 -9.42 -3.91
N VAL A 38 12.77 -9.03 -5.08
CA VAL A 38 13.51 -8.25 -6.09
C VAL A 38 12.91 -6.86 -6.17
N THR A 39 13.75 -5.84 -6.08
CA THR A 39 13.37 -4.44 -6.16
C THR A 39 13.91 -3.82 -7.44
N LEU A 40 13.01 -3.18 -8.20
CA LEU A 40 13.33 -2.49 -9.44
C LEU A 40 13.34 -0.99 -9.18
N HIS A 41 14.53 -0.38 -9.26
CA HIS A 41 14.73 1.05 -9.03
C HIS A 41 14.62 1.85 -10.33
N THR A 42 13.98 3.01 -10.27
CA THR A 42 13.88 3.97 -11.36
C THR A 42 14.02 5.39 -10.86
N LYS A 43 14.71 6.21 -11.65
CA LYS A 43 14.81 7.67 -11.42
C LYS A 43 13.84 8.46 -12.31
N ARG A 44 13.16 7.80 -13.27
CA ARG A 44 12.29 8.46 -14.26
C ARG A 44 11.05 9.10 -13.61
N GLY A 45 10.51 8.48 -12.57
CA GLY A 45 9.34 9.00 -11.83
C GLY A 45 9.57 10.38 -11.19
N LYS A 46 10.82 10.76 -10.91
CA LYS A 46 11.15 12.05 -10.30
C LYS A 46 10.70 13.23 -11.15
N ARG A 47 10.82 13.14 -12.48
CA ARG A 47 10.39 14.23 -13.39
C ARG A 47 8.88 14.45 -13.33
N LEU A 48 8.11 13.37 -13.17
CA LEU A 48 6.67 13.45 -12.98
C LEU A 48 6.34 14.11 -11.64
N LEU A 49 7.01 13.70 -10.56
CA LEU A 49 6.86 14.35 -9.25
C LEU A 49 7.21 15.83 -9.28
N ASP A 50 8.29 16.22 -9.97
CA ASP A 50 8.70 17.63 -10.11
C ASP A 50 7.66 18.45 -10.87
N LYS A 51 7.03 17.86 -11.89
CA LYS A 51 5.95 18.50 -12.64
C LYS A 51 4.68 18.65 -11.80
N LEU A 52 4.28 17.58 -11.11
CA LEU A 52 3.02 17.54 -10.35
C LEU A 52 3.09 18.27 -9.02
N SER A 53 4.27 18.43 -8.42
CA SER A 53 4.47 19.14 -7.14
C SER A 53 4.47 20.67 -7.27
N LYS A 54 4.44 21.22 -8.49
CA LYS A 54 4.47 22.67 -8.76
C LYS A 54 3.47 23.50 -7.95
N PRO A 55 2.18 23.14 -7.82
CA PRO A 55 1.23 23.92 -7.03
C PRO A 55 1.41 23.63 -5.53
N LYS A 56 2.56 24.04 -4.97
CA LYS A 56 2.98 23.72 -3.59
C LYS A 56 1.94 24.12 -2.54
N ARG A 57 1.27 25.26 -2.72
CA ARG A 57 0.23 25.73 -1.79
C ARG A 57 -0.96 24.78 -1.71
N LEU A 58 -1.42 24.27 -2.86
CA LEU A 58 -2.52 23.30 -2.93
C LEU A 58 -2.13 22.00 -2.22
N TRP A 59 -0.94 21.48 -2.53
CA TRP A 59 -0.46 20.25 -1.91
C TRP A 59 -0.21 20.38 -0.42
N ARG A 60 0.25 21.54 0.07
CA ARG A 60 0.37 21.79 1.51
C ARG A 60 -0.98 21.82 2.21
N ALA A 61 -1.98 22.46 1.61
CA ALA A 61 -3.35 22.44 2.13
C ALA A 61 -3.90 21.00 2.16
N TRP A 62 -3.71 20.25 1.07
CA TRP A 62 -4.05 18.83 0.98
C TRP A 62 -3.36 18.00 2.06
N GLY A 63 -2.06 18.21 2.27
CA GLY A 63 -1.29 17.49 3.28
C GLY A 63 -1.73 17.82 4.71
N ASN A 64 -2.07 19.07 5.01
CA ASN A 64 -2.60 19.45 6.32
C ASN A 64 -4.00 18.84 6.57
N PHE A 65 -4.87 18.89 5.56
CA PHE A 65 -6.19 18.25 5.60
C PHE A 65 -6.07 16.74 5.82
N GLY A 66 -5.21 16.10 5.03
CA GLY A 66 -4.91 14.68 5.11
C GLY A 66 -4.30 14.27 6.45
N LEU A 67 -3.38 15.07 7.01
CA LEU A 67 -2.83 14.85 8.34
C LEU A 67 -3.93 14.88 9.42
N GLY A 68 -4.85 15.84 9.34
CA GLY A 68 -6.00 15.90 10.25
C GLY A 68 -6.86 14.64 10.18
N ILE A 69 -7.23 14.21 8.96
CA ILE A 69 -8.00 12.98 8.75
C ILE A 69 -7.26 11.76 9.28
N ALA A 70 -5.97 11.63 8.95
CA ALA A 70 -5.16 10.49 9.36
C ALA A 70 -5.09 10.38 10.90
N LEU A 71 -4.97 11.50 11.60
CA LEU A 71 -4.98 11.52 13.07
C LEU A 71 -6.34 11.11 13.65
N VAL A 72 -7.45 11.64 13.10
CA VAL A 72 -8.80 11.29 13.54
C VAL A 72 -9.08 9.81 13.32
N VAL A 73 -8.75 9.29 12.15
CA VAL A 73 -8.93 7.86 11.85
C VAL A 73 -8.03 7.00 12.72
N ALA A 74 -6.75 7.34 12.87
CA ALA A 74 -5.83 6.56 13.71
C ALA A 74 -6.32 6.50 15.17
N ALA A 75 -6.74 7.64 15.74
CA ALA A 75 -7.29 7.68 17.09
C ALA A 75 -8.62 6.90 17.20
N GLY A 76 -9.50 7.03 16.21
CA GLY A 76 -10.77 6.30 16.17
C GLY A 76 -10.58 4.79 16.04
N THR A 77 -9.70 4.34 15.15
CA THR A 77 -9.34 2.92 15.00
C THR A 77 -8.71 2.38 16.27
N LEU A 78 -7.79 3.12 16.91
CA LEU A 78 -7.21 2.71 18.18
C LEU A 78 -8.29 2.57 19.26
N PHE A 79 -9.20 3.53 19.37
CA PHE A 79 -10.33 3.46 20.30
C PHE A 79 -11.21 2.24 20.05
N VAL A 80 -11.60 1.97 18.79
CA VAL A 80 -12.39 0.80 18.42
C VAL A 80 -11.65 -0.50 18.72
N LEU A 81 -10.35 -0.58 18.43
CA LEU A 81 -9.55 -1.77 18.70
C LEU A 81 -9.42 -2.04 20.21
N VAL A 82 -9.16 -1.00 21.01
CA VAL A 82 -9.07 -1.13 22.47
C VAL A 82 -10.39 -1.57 23.07
N THR A 83 -11.51 -0.91 22.68
CA THR A 83 -12.84 -1.28 23.16
C THR A 83 -13.26 -2.68 22.71
N SER A 84 -12.94 -3.07 21.48
CA SER A 84 -13.18 -4.42 20.97
C SER A 84 -12.35 -5.47 21.71
N ALA A 85 -11.09 -5.16 22.02
CA ALA A 85 -10.22 -6.06 22.78
C ALA A 85 -10.76 -6.25 24.21
N ILE A 86 -11.15 -5.17 24.89
CA ILE A 86 -11.77 -5.24 26.23
C ILE A 86 -13.07 -6.05 26.17
N GLY A 87 -13.94 -5.78 25.19
CA GLY A 87 -15.19 -6.52 25.02
C GLY A 87 -14.99 -8.01 24.78
N THR A 88 -14.01 -8.37 23.94
CA THR A 88 -13.65 -9.76 23.62
C THR A 88 -13.07 -10.49 24.84
N LEU A 89 -12.26 -9.81 25.66
CA LEU A 89 -11.71 -10.41 26.89
C LEU A 89 -12.78 -10.59 27.97
N ALA A 90 -13.72 -9.64 28.08
CA ALA A 90 -14.81 -9.73 29.05
C ALA A 90 -15.86 -10.78 28.66
N ASN A 91 -16.16 -10.89 27.36
CA ASN A 91 -17.15 -11.83 26.82
C ASN A 91 -16.61 -12.47 25.54
N PRO A 92 -15.82 -13.56 25.65
CA PRO A 92 -15.26 -14.24 24.48
C PRO A 92 -16.39 -14.72 23.55
N PRO A 93 -16.40 -14.30 22.27
CA PRO A 93 -17.42 -14.74 21.33
C PRO A 93 -17.28 -16.25 21.08
N GLN A 94 -18.42 -16.92 20.89
CA GLN A 94 -18.45 -18.32 20.47
C GLN A 94 -17.66 -18.49 19.16
N PRO A 95 -16.88 -19.58 19.00
CA PRO A 95 -16.18 -19.86 17.75
C PRO A 95 -17.17 -19.90 16.58
N SER A 96 -16.93 -19.06 15.57
CA SER A 96 -17.72 -18.98 14.34
C SER A 96 -16.77 -18.93 13.15
N ALA A 97 -17.27 -19.22 11.95
CA ALA A 97 -16.48 -19.11 10.73
C ALA A 97 -15.85 -17.70 10.58
N VAL A 98 -16.55 -16.64 11.03
CA VAL A 98 -16.07 -15.26 10.94
C VAL A 98 -14.88 -15.00 11.87
N ASN A 99 -14.85 -15.64 13.05
CA ASN A 99 -13.84 -15.39 14.08
C ASN A 99 -12.69 -16.41 14.07
N GLN A 100 -12.66 -17.32 13.09
CA GLN A 100 -11.56 -18.26 12.94
C GLN A 100 -10.28 -17.56 12.47
N PRO A 101 -9.10 -17.87 13.04
CA PRO A 101 -7.84 -17.21 12.67
C PRO A 101 -7.51 -17.24 11.17
N ARG A 102 -7.85 -18.33 10.47
CA ARG A 102 -7.64 -18.45 9.02
C ARG A 102 -8.44 -17.43 8.21
N ASN A 103 -9.63 -17.04 8.69
CA ASN A 103 -10.53 -16.11 8.01
C ASN A 103 -10.20 -14.65 8.34
N ALA A 104 -9.39 -14.40 9.37
CA ALA A 104 -8.77 -13.10 9.62
C ALA A 104 -7.64 -12.78 8.64
N LEU A 105 -7.03 -13.79 8.00
CA LEU A 105 -6.01 -13.60 6.98
C LEU A 105 -6.68 -13.19 5.66
N VAL A 106 -6.32 -12.02 5.15
CA VAL A 106 -6.77 -11.53 3.84
C VAL A 106 -5.92 -12.19 2.73
N ILE A 107 -5.97 -13.52 2.64
CA ILE A 107 -5.28 -14.32 1.61
C ILE A 107 -6.31 -15.16 0.82
N PRO A 108 -6.47 -14.92 -0.49
CA PRO A 108 -7.36 -15.70 -1.36
C PRO A 108 -7.01 -17.19 -1.35
N GLY A 109 -8.01 -18.05 -1.27
CA GLY A 109 -7.87 -19.50 -1.19
C GLY A 109 -7.54 -20.04 0.22
N VAL A 110 -7.17 -19.16 1.17
CA VAL A 110 -6.95 -19.54 2.59
C VAL A 110 -8.16 -19.18 3.45
N SER A 111 -8.74 -17.99 3.21
CA SER A 111 -9.98 -17.56 3.86
C SER A 111 -11.20 -18.16 3.14
N ASP A 112 -12.16 -18.66 3.90
CA ASP A 112 -13.41 -19.23 3.38
C ASP A 112 -14.27 -18.19 2.64
N PHE A 113 -14.02 -16.90 2.88
CA PHE A 113 -14.74 -15.80 2.27
C PHE A 113 -14.07 -15.24 1.00
N MET A 114 -12.89 -15.75 0.63
CA MET A 114 -12.13 -15.23 -0.51
C MET A 114 -11.67 -16.37 -1.43
N PRO A 115 -12.48 -16.73 -2.43
CA PRO A 115 -12.10 -17.76 -3.40
C PRO A 115 -10.85 -17.32 -4.19
N LEU A 116 -10.07 -18.29 -4.67
CA LEU A 116 -8.85 -17.99 -5.44
C LEU A 116 -9.14 -17.21 -6.74
N SER A 117 -10.37 -17.30 -7.26
CA SER A 117 -10.82 -16.57 -8.45
C SER A 117 -10.78 -15.05 -8.30
N VAL A 118 -10.86 -14.50 -7.07
CA VAL A 118 -10.78 -13.05 -6.82
C VAL A 118 -9.36 -12.54 -6.56
N ALA A 119 -8.37 -13.44 -6.60
CA ALA A 119 -6.98 -13.08 -6.34
C ALA A 119 -6.43 -12.03 -7.33
N PRO A 120 -6.70 -12.10 -8.65
CA PRO A 120 -6.22 -11.09 -9.59
C PRO A 120 -6.69 -9.68 -9.24
N GLU A 121 -7.95 -9.53 -8.85
CA GLU A 121 -8.57 -8.25 -8.48
C GLU A 121 -7.97 -7.71 -7.18
N ILE A 122 -7.73 -8.57 -6.19
CA ILE A 122 -7.09 -8.18 -4.93
C ILE A 122 -5.66 -7.73 -5.17
N VAL A 123 -4.88 -8.47 -5.98
CA VAL A 123 -3.51 -8.10 -6.35
C VAL A 123 -3.50 -6.77 -7.11
N GLY A 124 -4.44 -6.58 -8.05
CA GLY A 124 -4.60 -5.34 -8.79
C GLY A 124 -4.93 -4.15 -7.88
N GLY A 125 -5.89 -4.32 -6.97
CA GLY A 125 -6.28 -3.31 -5.99
C GLY A 125 -5.14 -2.95 -5.03
N LEU A 126 -4.42 -3.96 -4.52
CA LEU A 126 -3.24 -3.76 -3.69
C LEU A 126 -2.15 -2.99 -4.44
N PHE A 127 -1.86 -3.39 -5.69
CA PHE A 127 -0.87 -2.72 -6.52
C PHE A 127 -1.21 -1.24 -6.76
N ILE A 128 -2.47 -0.95 -7.13
CA ILE A 128 -2.96 0.42 -7.30
C ILE A 128 -2.80 1.20 -6.00
N GLY A 129 -3.25 0.63 -4.88
CA GLY A 129 -3.14 1.25 -3.55
C GLY A 129 -1.69 1.59 -3.20
N MET A 130 -0.77 0.65 -3.37
CA MET A 130 0.67 0.88 -3.09
C MET A 130 1.27 1.95 -4.00
N VAL A 131 1.00 1.90 -5.31
CA VAL A 131 1.51 2.91 -6.25
C VAL A 131 1.02 4.31 -5.86
N VAL A 132 -0.27 4.45 -5.54
CA VAL A 132 -0.87 5.74 -5.17
C VAL A 132 -0.35 6.22 -3.80
N HIS A 133 -0.18 5.30 -2.85
CA HIS A 133 0.38 5.58 -1.53
C HIS A 133 1.79 6.16 -1.62
N GLU A 134 2.67 5.43 -2.29
CA GLU A 134 4.08 5.79 -2.44
C GLU A 134 4.26 7.03 -3.31
N PHE A 135 3.43 7.17 -4.35
CA PHE A 135 3.35 8.40 -5.12
C PHE A 135 2.98 9.60 -4.23
N GLY A 136 2.07 9.44 -3.27
CA GLY A 136 1.72 10.47 -2.30
C GLY A 136 2.90 10.92 -1.46
N HIS A 137 3.66 9.96 -0.90
CA HIS A 137 4.90 10.26 -0.19
C HIS A 137 5.90 11.00 -1.07
N GLY A 138 6.17 10.50 -2.27
CA GLY A 138 7.11 11.14 -3.20
C GLY A 138 6.70 12.54 -3.63
N LEU A 139 5.40 12.76 -3.86
CA LEU A 139 4.87 14.06 -4.24
C LEU A 139 5.05 15.06 -3.08
N MET A 140 4.71 14.65 -1.86
CA MET A 140 4.87 15.50 -0.68
C MET A 140 6.34 15.77 -0.35
N CYS A 141 7.24 14.81 -0.57
CA CYS A 141 8.68 15.04 -0.50
C CYS A 141 9.10 16.21 -1.39
N ARG A 142 8.68 16.22 -2.67
CA ARG A 142 9.00 17.32 -3.60
C ARG A 142 8.38 18.65 -3.20
N VAL A 143 7.14 18.64 -2.70
CA VAL A 143 6.45 19.84 -2.22
C VAL A 143 7.21 20.50 -1.06
N GLU A 144 7.72 19.68 -0.14
CA GLU A 144 8.43 20.14 1.06
C GLU A 144 9.95 20.26 0.91
N GLY A 145 10.49 19.99 -0.28
CA GLY A 145 11.93 20.11 -0.54
C GLY A 145 12.76 18.96 0.04
N ILE A 146 12.14 17.81 0.31
CA ILE A 146 12.81 16.56 0.64
C ILE A 146 13.22 15.87 -0.67
N THR A 147 14.49 15.55 -0.80
CA THR A 147 15.04 14.93 -2.02
C THR A 147 14.59 13.48 -2.08
N VAL A 148 14.15 13.01 -3.25
CA VAL A 148 13.88 11.59 -3.51
C VAL A 148 15.10 11.00 -4.21
N GLU A 149 15.70 9.95 -3.66
CA GLU A 149 16.90 9.27 -4.19
C GLU A 149 16.56 8.24 -5.27
N SER A 150 15.56 7.42 -4.99
CA SER A 150 15.07 6.41 -5.91
C SER A 150 13.57 6.15 -5.70
N MET A 151 12.97 5.45 -6.65
CA MET A 151 11.58 5.01 -6.59
C MET A 151 11.52 3.63 -7.24
N GLY A 152 10.53 2.82 -6.95
CA GLY A 152 10.48 1.50 -7.56
C GLY A 152 9.30 0.64 -7.20
N VAL A 153 9.41 -0.62 -7.62
CA VAL A 153 8.48 -1.69 -7.28
C VAL A 153 9.25 -2.86 -6.65
N ALA A 154 8.63 -3.50 -5.67
CA ALA A 154 9.11 -4.73 -5.05
C ALA A 154 8.29 -5.90 -5.57
N LEU A 155 8.98 -6.94 -6.02
CA LEU A 155 8.40 -8.12 -6.65
C LEU A 155 8.79 -9.37 -5.85
N LEU A 156 7.82 -10.25 -5.61
CA LEU A 156 8.06 -11.64 -5.25
C LEU A 156 7.90 -12.48 -6.51
N ALA A 157 9.02 -12.88 -7.11
CA ALA A 157 9.03 -13.43 -8.46
C ALA A 157 8.35 -12.47 -9.46
N VAL A 158 7.14 -12.81 -9.93
CA VAL A 158 6.35 -11.98 -10.86
C VAL A 158 5.27 -11.16 -10.16
N LEU A 159 5.01 -11.44 -8.87
CA LEU A 159 3.93 -10.82 -8.13
C LEU A 159 4.39 -9.46 -7.58
N PRO A 160 3.73 -8.34 -7.91
CA PRO A 160 4.04 -7.06 -7.29
C PRO A 160 3.54 -7.04 -5.86
N ILE A 161 4.47 -7.05 -4.91
CA ILE A 161 4.20 -7.04 -3.47
C ILE A 161 4.40 -5.67 -2.84
N GLY A 162 4.97 -4.72 -3.58
CA GLY A 162 5.29 -3.39 -3.07
C GLY A 162 5.53 -2.37 -4.18
N ALA A 163 5.28 -1.11 -3.86
CA ALA A 163 5.93 0.04 -4.49
C ALA A 163 6.76 0.75 -3.41
N PHE A 164 7.69 1.62 -3.80
CA PHE A 164 8.39 2.45 -2.82
C PHE A 164 8.87 3.77 -3.41
N VAL A 165 8.97 4.79 -2.54
CA VAL A 165 9.74 6.00 -2.77
C VAL A 165 10.76 6.18 -1.65
N GLU A 166 12.01 6.43 -2.03
CA GLU A 166 13.13 6.54 -1.10
C GLU A 166 13.50 8.02 -0.88
N PRO A 167 13.11 8.63 0.26
CA PRO A 167 13.55 9.97 0.62
C PRO A 167 15.01 9.95 1.10
N ASN A 168 15.79 10.97 0.73
CA ASN A 168 17.13 11.18 1.26
C ASN A 168 17.05 11.55 2.75
N GLU A 169 17.70 10.74 3.59
CA GLU A 169 17.63 10.86 5.04
C GLU A 169 18.06 12.23 5.56
N GLU A 170 19.15 12.80 5.03
CA GLU A 170 19.64 14.10 5.49
C GLU A 170 18.62 15.22 5.23
N SER A 171 18.07 15.25 4.01
CA SER A 171 17.05 16.23 3.63
C SER A 171 15.77 16.07 4.46
N GLN A 172 15.39 14.83 4.77
CA GLN A 172 14.24 14.54 5.62
C GLN A 172 14.49 15.00 7.07
N LYS A 173 15.68 14.75 7.63
CA LYS A 173 16.06 15.16 8.99
C LYS A 173 16.13 16.68 9.13
N ARG A 174 16.56 17.38 8.08
CA ARG A 174 16.58 18.86 8.02
C ARG A 174 15.19 19.49 7.86
N ALA A 175 14.20 18.75 7.39
CA ALA A 175 12.85 19.27 7.21
C ALA A 175 12.15 19.54 8.55
N ASP A 176 11.32 20.58 8.58
CA ASP A 176 10.53 20.92 9.76
C ASP A 176 9.55 19.80 10.12
N ARG A 177 9.05 19.83 11.36
CA ARG A 177 8.12 18.81 11.86
C ARG A 177 6.84 18.75 11.04
N GLY A 178 6.35 19.90 10.56
CA GLY A 178 5.14 19.99 9.74
C GLY A 178 5.34 19.34 8.37
N ALA A 179 6.45 19.64 7.69
CA ALA A 179 6.81 18.98 6.44
C ALA A 179 6.90 17.45 6.58
N ARG A 180 7.60 16.96 7.62
CA ARG A 180 7.69 15.53 7.90
C ARG A 180 6.34 14.90 8.19
N ALA A 181 5.52 15.54 9.02
CA ALA A 181 4.19 15.03 9.36
C ALA A 181 3.30 14.91 8.11
N ARG A 182 3.27 15.95 7.26
CA ARG A 182 2.55 15.89 5.98
C ARG A 182 3.09 14.81 5.05
N MET A 183 4.42 14.68 4.96
CA MET A 183 5.07 13.63 4.17
C MET A 183 4.63 12.24 4.63
N PHE A 184 4.65 11.95 5.93
CA PHE A 184 4.19 10.66 6.48
C PHE A 184 2.68 10.44 6.32
N ALA A 185 1.85 11.49 6.35
CA ALA A 185 0.41 11.35 6.16
C ALA A 185 -0.02 11.25 4.68
N ALA A 186 0.83 11.67 3.74
CA ALA A 186 0.46 11.82 2.33
C ALA A 186 0.01 10.52 1.66
N GLY A 187 0.70 9.40 1.91
CA GLY A 187 0.34 8.10 1.33
C GLY A 187 -1.03 7.62 1.81
N VAL A 188 -1.29 7.71 3.12
CA VAL A 188 -2.60 7.38 3.72
C VAL A 188 -3.71 8.25 3.14
N THR A 189 -3.47 9.56 3.05
CA THR A 189 -4.44 10.54 2.51
C THR A 189 -4.82 10.21 1.07
N ASN A 190 -3.85 9.86 0.23
CA ASN A 190 -4.13 9.49 -1.15
C ASN A 190 -4.88 8.16 -1.26
N ASN A 191 -4.59 7.19 -0.40
CA ASN A 191 -5.37 5.96 -0.36
C ASN A 191 -6.82 6.20 0.08
N PHE A 192 -7.07 7.15 0.99
CA PHE A 192 -8.44 7.57 1.30
C PHE A 192 -9.20 8.07 0.07
N VAL A 193 -8.54 8.82 -0.83
CA VAL A 193 -9.16 9.24 -2.09
C VAL A 193 -9.49 8.06 -2.98
N VAL A 194 -8.59 7.08 -3.09
CA VAL A 194 -8.85 5.85 -3.84
C VAL A 194 -10.07 5.13 -3.29
N VAL A 195 -10.18 5.02 -1.96
CA VAL A 195 -11.35 4.43 -1.29
C VAL A 195 -12.62 5.20 -1.62
N VAL A 196 -12.62 6.53 -1.49
CA VAL A 196 -13.80 7.37 -1.81
C VAL A 196 -14.23 7.19 -3.27
N ILE A 197 -13.28 7.18 -4.21
CA ILE A 197 -13.55 6.95 -5.63
C ILE A 197 -14.11 5.54 -5.86
N ALA A 198 -13.48 4.52 -5.27
CA ALA A 198 -13.93 3.13 -5.41
C ALA A 198 -15.36 2.94 -4.88
N PHE A 199 -15.68 3.51 -3.72
CA PHE A 199 -17.03 3.47 -3.16
C PHE A 199 -18.02 4.26 -4.00
N ALA A 200 -17.63 5.44 -4.51
CA ALA A 200 -18.49 6.22 -5.39
C ALA A 200 -18.80 5.46 -6.70
N LEU A 201 -17.83 4.76 -7.28
CA LEU A 201 -18.02 3.93 -8.48
C LEU A 201 -18.85 2.68 -8.19
N LEU A 202 -18.68 2.07 -7.02
CA LEU A 202 -19.41 0.87 -6.62
C LEU A 202 -20.89 1.17 -6.32
N PHE A 203 -21.16 2.21 -5.53
CA PHE A 203 -22.51 2.51 -5.03
C PHE A 203 -23.24 3.60 -5.83
N GLY A 204 -22.52 4.48 -6.53
CA GLY A 204 -23.10 5.58 -7.29
C GLY A 204 -24.11 5.14 -8.36
N PRO A 205 -23.81 4.13 -9.20
CA PRO A 205 -24.75 3.62 -10.19
C PRO A 205 -26.02 3.04 -9.56
N VAL A 206 -25.88 2.33 -8.44
CA VAL A 206 -27.00 1.74 -7.68
C VAL A 206 -27.89 2.83 -7.08
N ALA A 207 -27.30 3.81 -6.41
CA ALA A 207 -28.03 4.95 -5.84
C ALA A 207 -28.75 5.77 -6.94
N GLY A 208 -28.10 6.00 -8.08
CA GLY A 208 -28.70 6.69 -9.23
C GLY A 208 -29.80 5.90 -9.95
N ALA A 209 -29.77 4.57 -9.89
CA ALA A 209 -30.85 3.71 -10.39
C ALA A 209 -32.06 3.72 -9.46
N VAL A 210 -31.85 3.65 -8.14
CA VAL A 210 -32.93 3.71 -7.14
C VAL A 210 -33.62 5.07 -7.15
N GLY A 211 -32.86 6.18 -7.23
CA GLY A 211 -33.42 7.53 -7.26
C GLY A 211 -34.25 7.83 -8.51
N ARG A 212 -33.99 7.15 -9.65
CA ARG A 212 -34.79 7.27 -10.88
C ARG A 212 -36.08 6.46 -10.85
N ARG A 213 -36.19 5.45 -9.97
CA ARG A 213 -37.37 4.59 -9.85
C ARG A 213 -38.46 5.17 -8.93
N GLN A 214 -38.13 6.23 -8.19
CA GLN A 214 -39.03 6.94 -7.26
C GLN A 214 -39.53 8.29 -7.81
N ARG A 215 -39.21 8.62 -9.07
CA ARG A 215 -39.79 9.73 -9.83
C ARG A 215 -40.58 9.18 -11.01
#